data_AF-A0A7G3BQV7-F1
#
_entry.id   AF-A0A7G3BQV7-F1
#
_cell.length_a   1.000
_cell.length_b   1.000
_cell.length_c   1.000
_cell.angle_alpha   90.00
_cell.angle_beta   90.00
_cell.angle_gamma   90.00
#
_symmetry.space_group_name_H-M   'P 1'
#
loop_
_entity.id
_entity.type
_entity.pdbx_description
1 polymer ?
#
loop_
_entity_poly.entity_id
_entity_poly.type
_entity_poly.pdbx_seq_one_letter_code
_entity_poly.pdbx_strand_id
1 'polypeptide(L)'
;MLSTKILKLRLSRIEKGKEHLSTQDKLMLVSMDSPDLSANFILRLFKMTLPKQWKFQHETEEDIFYNTQLIQLIEDEFIPAYEFHARKHAWYEQCLMYRLNFITPEPTQQQINVFLRHLDQCLDQLPKIELLLYFLQKYPTAQHAIALAKAYAGAQQYNQAIQQYEWAQRQSTQPNEVAFYGYIECLLNRRQGEYKAHVSDVEYTLDLLCKYEKPIDQKSYKKLLDRAITALLPQQLLQTRAIETNVFSDVGRGLNSLGKSLGGIFGARDFYIPYSKELIASAPQLLHDHDVFESLSQSQAMRSALQRLLSSSEIDSSEQLLKFLWISIQQDPDILNSLQPPIDSAHLIQSLSKIEPIEQQALDLGQLQLILEQGLSAYLGDGRLNKQHPERHHLYECRDEIVQQMIDFAVWFYRDIVEIYLEQQNLQLQQVKQLLIGQLPEIALSSGLFAYQFEHYQRVQALFDWMKPKLEKGNDFEKMQAAWVALREARYFDDDSLITRVQSIQQKFVEYKSIRDQQIFLH
;
A
#
# COMPACT_ATOMS: atom_id res chain seq x y z
N MET A 1 15.34 -27.35 -38.57
CA MET A 1 14.58 -26.31 -39.31
C MET A 1 14.69 -26.61 -40.78
N LEU A 2 13.61 -26.38 -41.52
CA LEU A 2 13.45 -26.87 -42.89
C LEU A 2 14.30 -26.07 -43.87
N SER A 3 14.83 -26.74 -44.90
CA SER A 3 15.44 -26.04 -46.03
C SER A 3 14.36 -25.32 -46.85
N THR A 4 14.73 -24.24 -47.55
CA THR A 4 13.82 -23.45 -48.40
C THR A 4 13.01 -24.30 -49.37
N LYS A 5 13.62 -25.32 -50.00
CA LYS A 5 12.92 -26.26 -50.89
C LYS A 5 11.78 -27.00 -50.18
N ILE A 6 12.01 -27.44 -48.95
CA ILE A 6 11.01 -28.15 -48.15
C ILE A 6 9.95 -27.18 -47.64
N LEU A 7 10.36 -26.01 -47.12
CA LEU A 7 9.44 -25.00 -46.62
C LEU A 7 8.45 -24.54 -47.70
N LYS A 8 8.94 -24.23 -48.91
CA LYS A 8 8.15 -23.90 -50.09
C LYS A 8 7.05 -24.93 -50.38
N LEU A 9 7.43 -26.21 -50.45
CA LEU A 9 6.50 -27.30 -50.74
C LEU A 9 5.41 -27.42 -49.66
N ARG A 10 5.78 -27.19 -48.40
CA ARG A 10 4.86 -27.32 -47.27
C ARG A 10 3.94 -26.12 -47.11
N LEU A 11 4.41 -24.90 -47.33
CA LEU A 11 3.57 -23.72 -47.38
C LEU A 11 2.54 -23.81 -48.53
N SER A 12 2.95 -24.27 -49.71
CA SER A 12 2.01 -24.51 -50.82
C SER A 12 0.96 -25.58 -50.48
N ARG A 13 1.34 -26.63 -49.74
CA ARG A 13 0.38 -27.63 -49.24
C ARG A 13 -0.60 -27.03 -48.23
N ILE A 14 -0.13 -26.14 -47.35
CA ILE A 14 -0.97 -25.44 -46.38
C ILE A 14 -1.97 -24.53 -47.10
N GLU A 15 -1.53 -23.79 -48.11
CA GLU A 15 -2.38 -22.91 -48.90
C GLU A 15 -3.47 -23.68 -49.66
N LYS A 16 -3.10 -24.79 -50.33
CA LYS A 16 -4.06 -25.66 -51.04
C LYS A 16 -5.03 -26.38 -50.10
N GLY A 17 -4.63 -26.64 -48.87
CA GLY A 17 -5.40 -27.37 -47.86
C GLY A 17 -6.01 -26.47 -46.78
N LYS A 18 -6.11 -25.15 -47.01
CA LYS A 18 -6.41 -24.15 -45.97
C LYS A 18 -7.68 -24.45 -45.16
N GLU A 19 -8.72 -24.98 -45.79
CA GLU A 19 -10.00 -25.32 -45.14
C GLU A 19 -10.00 -26.68 -44.41
N HIS A 20 -9.04 -27.55 -44.68
CA HIS A 20 -9.03 -28.94 -44.19
C HIS A 20 -7.89 -29.24 -43.22
N LEU A 21 -6.87 -28.38 -43.15
CA LEU A 21 -5.75 -28.55 -42.22
C LEU A 21 -6.04 -27.81 -40.92
N SER A 22 -5.97 -28.53 -39.81
CA SER A 22 -6.00 -27.90 -38.49
C SER A 22 -4.74 -27.05 -38.26
N THR A 23 -4.80 -26.10 -37.32
CA THR A 23 -3.63 -25.32 -36.92
C THR A 23 -2.48 -26.21 -36.43
N GLN A 24 -2.81 -27.34 -35.81
CA GLN A 24 -1.82 -28.36 -35.42
C GLN A 24 -1.12 -28.98 -36.63
N ASP A 25 -1.87 -29.36 -37.67
CA ASP A 25 -1.31 -29.97 -38.88
C ASP A 25 -0.39 -29.00 -39.62
N LYS A 26 -0.80 -27.73 -39.71
CA LYS A 26 0.01 -26.67 -40.32
C LYS A 26 1.30 -26.46 -39.54
N LEU A 27 1.26 -26.46 -38.20
CA LEU A 27 2.45 -26.34 -37.37
C LEU A 27 3.40 -27.53 -37.54
N MET A 28 2.88 -28.77 -37.54
CA MET A 28 3.67 -29.97 -37.78
C MET A 28 4.36 -29.91 -39.15
N LEU A 29 3.62 -29.48 -40.17
CA LEU A 29 4.16 -29.29 -41.52
C LEU A 29 5.32 -28.31 -41.52
N VAL A 30 5.30 -27.20 -40.79
CA VAL A 30 6.41 -26.23 -40.88
C VAL A 30 7.52 -26.44 -39.84
N SER A 31 7.35 -27.35 -38.87
CA SER A 31 8.30 -27.54 -37.76
C SER A 31 9.03 -28.89 -37.74
N MET A 32 8.45 -29.96 -38.31
CA MET A 32 9.01 -31.33 -38.19
C MET A 32 9.68 -31.82 -39.47
N ASP A 33 10.82 -32.51 -39.41
CA ASP A 33 11.47 -33.02 -40.63
C ASP A 33 10.61 -34.08 -41.36
N SER A 34 9.83 -34.88 -40.64
CA SER A 34 8.91 -35.90 -41.17
C SER A 34 7.52 -35.84 -40.51
N PRO A 35 6.62 -34.94 -40.97
CA PRO A 35 5.29 -34.78 -40.38
C PRO A 35 4.36 -35.94 -40.77
N ASP A 36 3.90 -36.73 -39.78
CA ASP A 36 2.87 -37.75 -39.97
C ASP A 36 1.48 -37.19 -39.67
N LEU A 37 0.78 -36.79 -40.73
CA LEU A 37 -0.58 -36.24 -40.69
C LEU A 37 -1.68 -37.32 -40.68
N SER A 38 -1.32 -38.61 -40.62
CA SER A 38 -2.26 -39.74 -40.64
C SER A 38 -2.50 -40.39 -39.28
N ALA A 39 -1.63 -40.12 -38.29
CA ALA A 39 -1.73 -40.67 -36.94
C ALA A 39 -3.03 -40.23 -36.21
N ASN A 40 -3.57 -41.02 -35.28
CA ASN A 40 -4.73 -40.59 -34.48
C ASN A 40 -4.40 -39.40 -33.56
N PHE A 41 -5.39 -38.55 -33.27
CA PHE A 41 -5.27 -37.32 -32.47
C PHE A 41 -4.49 -37.51 -31.15
N ILE A 42 -4.80 -38.57 -30.38
CA ILE A 42 -4.13 -38.88 -29.10
C ILE A 42 -2.63 -39.15 -29.29
N LEU A 43 -2.24 -39.86 -30.35
CA LEU A 43 -0.83 -40.13 -30.65
C LEU A 43 -0.08 -38.87 -31.11
N ARG A 44 -0.77 -37.90 -31.72
CA ARG A 44 -0.18 -36.61 -32.12
C ARG A 44 0.10 -35.70 -30.92
N LEU A 45 -0.76 -35.72 -29.90
CA LEU A 45 -0.55 -34.94 -28.66
C LEU A 45 0.78 -35.25 -27.95
N PHE A 46 1.24 -36.50 -28.00
CA PHE A 46 2.52 -36.91 -27.40
C PHE A 46 3.74 -36.72 -28.32
N LYS A 47 3.54 -36.52 -29.63
CA LYS A 47 4.62 -36.37 -30.61
C LYS A 47 4.90 -34.92 -31.01
N MET A 48 3.97 -34.00 -30.77
CA MET A 48 4.13 -32.61 -31.16
C MET A 48 4.97 -31.85 -30.14
N THR A 49 6.17 -31.44 -30.53
CA THR A 49 7.00 -30.50 -29.76
C THR A 49 6.85 -29.11 -30.34
N LEU A 50 6.29 -28.18 -29.55
CA LEU A 50 6.21 -26.78 -29.94
C LEU A 50 7.62 -26.19 -30.04
N PRO A 51 7.95 -25.45 -31.12
CA PRO A 51 9.28 -24.88 -31.29
C PRO A 51 9.57 -23.85 -30.19
N LYS A 52 10.77 -23.91 -29.59
CA LYS A 52 11.23 -22.88 -28.65
C LYS A 52 11.89 -21.70 -29.36
N GLN A 53 12.40 -21.92 -30.57
CA GLN A 53 13.08 -20.92 -31.39
C GLN A 53 12.75 -21.15 -32.86
N TRP A 54 12.54 -20.05 -33.57
CA TRP A 54 12.44 -19.99 -35.01
C TRP A 54 13.80 -19.56 -35.60
N LYS A 55 14.31 -20.28 -36.60
CA LYS A 55 15.60 -20.04 -37.29
C LYS A 55 15.38 -19.83 -38.78
N PHE A 56 15.17 -18.60 -39.17
CA PHE A 56 14.86 -18.25 -40.54
C PHE A 56 16.14 -18.21 -41.42
N GLN A 57 16.08 -18.85 -42.60
CA GLN A 57 17.14 -18.75 -43.61
C GLN A 57 17.10 -17.37 -44.29
N HIS A 58 18.23 -16.87 -44.78
CA HIS A 58 18.31 -15.51 -45.33
C HIS A 58 19.42 -15.35 -46.38
N GLU A 59 19.90 -16.44 -46.97
CA GLU A 59 21.02 -16.41 -47.93
C GLU A 59 20.56 -15.96 -49.31
N THR A 60 19.29 -16.22 -49.66
CA THR A 60 18.72 -15.91 -50.97
C THR A 60 17.39 -15.15 -50.89
N GLU A 61 17.00 -14.47 -51.98
CA GLU A 61 15.67 -13.85 -52.09
C GLU A 61 14.53 -14.89 -51.94
N GLU A 62 14.76 -16.12 -52.41
CA GLU A 62 13.80 -17.21 -52.25
C GLU A 62 13.61 -17.56 -50.76
N ASP A 63 14.69 -17.56 -49.98
CA ASP A 63 14.61 -17.77 -48.53
C ASP A 63 13.77 -16.67 -47.86
N ILE A 64 14.04 -15.40 -48.18
CA ILE A 64 13.33 -14.26 -47.59
C ILE A 64 11.83 -14.32 -47.94
N PHE A 65 11.49 -14.65 -49.19
CA PHE A 65 10.10 -14.76 -49.63
C PHE A 65 9.31 -15.81 -48.85
N TYR A 66 9.83 -17.05 -48.73
CA TYR A 66 9.12 -18.11 -48.02
C TYR A 66 9.15 -17.94 -46.50
N ASN A 67 10.21 -17.35 -45.94
CA ASN A 67 10.21 -17.00 -44.51
C ASN A 67 9.20 -15.88 -44.20
N THR A 68 8.96 -14.96 -45.13
CA THR A 68 7.89 -13.95 -44.98
C THR A 68 6.52 -14.60 -44.86
N GLN A 69 6.22 -15.60 -45.70
CA GLN A 69 4.97 -16.37 -45.61
C GLN A 69 4.88 -17.20 -44.33
N LEU A 70 5.99 -17.82 -43.91
CA LEU A 70 6.05 -18.55 -42.64
C LEU A 70 5.78 -17.62 -41.45
N ILE A 71 6.36 -16.42 -41.45
CA ILE A 71 6.15 -15.42 -40.40
C ILE A 71 4.68 -14.99 -40.34
N GLN A 72 4.03 -14.74 -41.47
CA GLN A 72 2.59 -14.47 -41.50
C GLN A 72 1.78 -15.61 -40.88
N LEU A 73 2.10 -16.86 -41.21
CA LEU A 73 1.44 -18.02 -40.62
C LEU A 73 1.68 -18.13 -39.10
N ILE A 74 2.88 -17.81 -38.63
CA ILE A 74 3.19 -17.77 -37.20
C ILE A 74 2.35 -16.69 -36.50
N GLU A 75 2.37 -15.46 -37.02
CA GLU A 75 1.69 -14.31 -36.42
C GLU A 75 0.16 -14.45 -36.45
N ASP A 76 -0.42 -14.89 -37.57
CA ASP A 76 -1.87 -14.91 -37.78
C ASP A 76 -2.53 -16.17 -37.22
N GLU A 77 -1.82 -17.30 -37.13
CA GLU A 77 -2.42 -18.58 -36.77
C GLU A 77 -1.78 -19.25 -35.55
N PHE A 78 -0.44 -19.33 -35.49
CA PHE A 78 0.20 -20.08 -34.41
C PHE A 78 0.30 -19.33 -33.09
N ILE A 79 0.56 -18.02 -33.11
CA ILE A 79 0.58 -17.20 -31.89
C ILE A 79 -0.81 -17.21 -31.22
N PRO A 80 -1.93 -16.96 -31.93
CA PRO A 80 -3.26 -17.07 -31.33
C PRO A 80 -3.60 -18.46 -30.79
N ALA A 81 -3.21 -19.53 -31.50
CA ALA A 81 -3.52 -20.90 -31.09
C ALA A 81 -2.67 -21.42 -29.92
N TYR A 82 -1.46 -20.88 -29.73
CA TYR A 82 -0.50 -21.34 -28.73
C TYR A 82 0.03 -20.18 -27.86
N GLU A 83 -0.85 -19.25 -27.50
CA GLU A 83 -0.51 -17.97 -26.86
C GLU A 83 0.51 -18.10 -25.72
N PHE A 84 0.24 -18.96 -24.74
CA PHE A 84 1.13 -19.13 -23.59
C PHE A 84 2.55 -19.57 -23.99
N HIS A 85 2.66 -20.53 -24.91
CA HIS A 85 3.95 -21.04 -25.35
C HIS A 85 4.68 -20.01 -26.22
N ALA A 86 3.96 -19.39 -27.16
CA ALA A 86 4.48 -18.35 -28.04
C ALA A 86 5.05 -17.18 -27.25
N ARG A 87 4.31 -16.72 -26.22
CA ARG A 87 4.71 -15.62 -25.35
C ARG A 87 5.91 -16.00 -24.47
N LYS A 88 5.93 -17.22 -23.91
CA LYS A 88 7.06 -17.75 -23.12
C LYS A 88 8.36 -17.82 -23.93
N HIS A 89 8.25 -18.09 -25.22
CA HIS A 89 9.38 -18.30 -26.12
C HIS A 89 9.59 -17.16 -27.12
N ALA A 90 8.98 -15.99 -26.89
CA ALA A 90 9.19 -14.77 -27.66
C ALA A 90 9.04 -14.95 -29.19
N TRP A 91 8.02 -15.71 -29.63
CA TRP A 91 7.84 -16.02 -31.06
C TRP A 91 7.63 -14.77 -31.91
N TYR A 92 6.84 -13.81 -31.41
CA TYR A 92 6.59 -12.55 -32.11
C TYR A 92 7.88 -11.75 -32.28
N GLU A 93 8.67 -11.63 -31.20
CA GLU A 93 9.92 -10.90 -31.18
C GLU A 93 10.95 -11.51 -32.14
N GLN A 94 11.01 -12.84 -32.24
CA GLN A 94 11.86 -13.53 -33.21
C GLN A 94 11.45 -13.23 -34.66
N CYS A 95 10.15 -13.24 -34.95
CA CYS A 95 9.61 -12.89 -36.27
C CYS A 95 9.91 -11.43 -36.62
N LEU A 96 9.67 -10.52 -35.67
CA LEU A 96 9.91 -9.10 -35.83
C LEU A 96 11.38 -8.78 -36.04
N MET A 97 12.29 -9.42 -35.28
CA MET A 97 13.73 -9.27 -35.48
C MET A 97 14.15 -9.68 -36.91
N TYR A 98 13.60 -10.78 -37.44
CA TYR A 98 13.88 -11.18 -38.81
C TYR A 98 13.34 -10.16 -39.83
N ARG A 99 12.09 -9.71 -39.64
CA ARG A 99 11.48 -8.67 -40.49
C ARG A 99 12.36 -7.41 -40.54
N LEU A 100 12.83 -6.93 -39.39
CA LEU A 100 13.67 -5.74 -39.28
C LEU A 100 15.07 -5.90 -39.88
N ASN A 101 15.58 -7.13 -40.02
CA ASN A 101 16.90 -7.33 -40.62
C ASN A 101 16.85 -7.56 -42.14
N PHE A 102 15.77 -8.17 -42.66
CA PHE A 102 15.76 -8.68 -44.04
C PHE A 102 14.55 -8.28 -44.89
N ILE A 103 13.42 -7.91 -44.30
CA ILE A 103 12.18 -7.62 -45.05
C ILE A 103 11.87 -6.11 -45.06
N THR A 104 11.99 -5.46 -43.90
CA THR A 104 11.74 -4.03 -43.73
C THR A 104 12.85 -3.43 -42.86
N PRO A 105 14.05 -3.21 -43.43
CA PRO A 105 15.21 -2.73 -42.67
C PRO A 105 15.06 -1.31 -42.11
N GLU A 106 14.23 -0.50 -42.77
CA GLU A 106 13.94 0.87 -42.37
C GLU A 106 12.42 1.03 -42.20
N PRO A 107 11.85 0.56 -41.07
CA PRO A 107 10.43 0.67 -40.82
C PRO A 107 10.02 2.13 -40.63
N THR A 108 8.87 2.50 -41.19
CA THR A 108 8.29 3.83 -40.95
C THR A 108 7.79 3.95 -39.50
N GLN A 109 7.61 5.18 -39.01
CA GLN A 109 7.06 5.41 -37.68
C GLN A 109 5.66 4.78 -37.48
N GLN A 110 4.85 4.73 -38.54
CA GLN A 110 3.54 4.06 -38.48
C GLN A 110 3.67 2.56 -38.26
N GLN A 111 4.63 1.91 -38.95
CA GLN A 111 4.91 0.49 -38.76
C GLN A 111 5.45 0.20 -37.36
N ILE A 112 6.37 1.03 -36.86
CA ILE A 112 6.88 0.92 -35.49
C ILE A 112 5.74 1.01 -34.48
N ASN A 113 4.83 1.97 -34.63
CA ASN A 113 3.67 2.10 -33.75
C ASN A 113 2.78 0.85 -33.74
N VAL A 114 2.65 0.16 -34.87
CA VAL A 114 1.97 -1.14 -34.93
C VAL A 114 2.76 -2.20 -34.18
N PHE A 115 4.08 -2.28 -34.39
CA PHE A 115 4.94 -3.24 -33.70
C PHE A 115 4.91 -3.07 -32.18
N LEU A 116 4.91 -1.82 -31.68
CA LEU A 116 4.82 -1.53 -30.25
C LEU A 116 3.53 -2.09 -29.62
N ARG A 117 2.38 -1.95 -30.29
CA ARG A 117 1.10 -2.47 -29.78
C ARG A 117 1.11 -3.98 -29.61
N HIS A 118 1.81 -4.70 -30.49
CA HIS A 118 1.98 -6.15 -30.35
C HIS A 118 3.01 -6.51 -29.28
N LEU A 119 4.11 -5.75 -29.17
CA LEU A 119 5.10 -5.93 -28.11
C LEU A 119 4.53 -5.69 -26.70
N ASP A 120 3.51 -4.84 -26.56
CA ASP A 120 2.82 -4.64 -25.27
C ASP A 120 2.17 -5.93 -24.73
N GLN A 121 1.83 -6.89 -25.60
CA GLN A 121 1.28 -8.19 -25.22
C GLN A 121 2.36 -9.22 -24.87
N CYS A 122 3.62 -8.95 -25.21
CA CYS A 122 4.74 -9.85 -25.02
C CYS A 122 5.24 -9.84 -23.55
N LEU A 123 6.07 -10.81 -23.18
CA LEU A 123 6.73 -10.78 -21.86
C LEU A 123 7.87 -9.77 -21.85
N ASP A 124 8.08 -9.14 -20.70
CA ASP A 124 9.16 -8.18 -20.50
C ASP A 124 10.50 -8.92 -20.32
N GLN A 125 11.06 -9.36 -21.44
CA GLN A 125 12.30 -10.13 -21.54
C GLN A 125 13.27 -9.48 -22.53
N LEU A 126 14.51 -9.97 -22.54
CA LEU A 126 15.59 -9.43 -23.36
C LEU A 126 15.21 -9.24 -24.85
N PRO A 127 14.52 -10.17 -25.54
CA PRO A 127 14.17 -9.97 -26.96
C PRO A 127 13.28 -8.74 -27.19
N LYS A 128 12.28 -8.52 -26.33
CA LYS A 128 11.43 -7.31 -26.38
C LYS A 128 12.25 -6.06 -26.09
N ILE A 129 13.11 -6.11 -25.07
CA ILE A 129 13.96 -4.98 -24.67
C ILE A 129 14.91 -4.57 -25.81
N GLU A 130 15.56 -5.52 -26.47
CA GLU A 130 16.46 -5.24 -27.61
C GLU A 130 15.73 -4.58 -28.78
N LEU A 131 14.52 -5.05 -29.11
CA LEU A 131 13.67 -4.44 -30.14
C LEU A 131 13.26 -3.01 -29.77
N LEU A 132 12.83 -2.79 -28.52
CA LEU A 132 12.45 -1.47 -28.03
C LEU A 132 13.64 -0.50 -28.00
N LEU A 133 14.83 -0.99 -27.65
CA LEU A 133 16.07 -0.23 -27.70
C LEU A 133 16.41 0.20 -29.13
N TYR A 134 16.30 -0.73 -30.08
CA TYR A 134 16.48 -0.43 -31.51
C TYR A 134 15.50 0.66 -31.99
N PHE A 135 14.22 0.57 -31.60
CA PHE A 135 13.23 1.59 -31.96
C PHE A 135 13.53 2.96 -31.36
N LEU A 136 13.96 3.01 -30.10
CA LEU A 136 14.36 4.27 -29.45
C LEU A 136 15.58 4.91 -30.13
N GLN A 137 16.57 4.11 -30.52
CA GLN A 137 17.77 4.60 -31.21
C GLN A 137 17.44 5.16 -32.61
N LYS A 138 16.52 4.53 -33.33
CA LYS A 138 16.08 4.99 -34.65
C LYS A 138 15.17 6.23 -34.58
N TYR A 139 14.25 6.25 -33.61
CA TYR A 139 13.28 7.33 -33.43
C TYR A 139 13.22 7.74 -31.94
N PRO A 140 14.08 8.66 -31.49
CA PRO A 140 14.12 9.05 -30.08
C PRO A 140 12.89 9.89 -29.71
N THR A 141 11.83 9.24 -29.25
CA THR A 141 10.60 9.90 -28.78
C THR A 141 10.28 9.48 -27.34
N ALA A 142 9.60 10.35 -26.60
CA ALA A 142 9.16 10.05 -25.24
C ALA A 142 8.31 8.77 -25.18
N GLN A 143 7.47 8.50 -26.19
CA GLN A 143 6.66 7.28 -26.27
C GLN A 143 7.54 6.02 -26.34
N HIS A 144 8.58 6.01 -27.17
CA HIS A 144 9.49 4.88 -27.28
C HIS A 144 10.29 4.66 -25.99
N ALA A 145 10.75 5.74 -25.35
CA ALA A 145 11.46 5.65 -24.08
C ALA A 145 10.55 5.12 -22.97
N ILE A 146 9.28 5.54 -22.90
CA ILE A 146 8.31 5.01 -21.93
C ILE A 146 8.05 3.51 -22.18
N ALA A 147 7.90 3.08 -23.43
CA ALA A 147 7.72 1.67 -23.75
C ALA A 147 8.92 0.82 -23.31
N LEU A 148 10.14 1.30 -23.58
CA LEU A 148 11.38 0.67 -23.12
C LEU A 148 11.49 0.66 -21.59
N ALA A 149 11.13 1.76 -20.92
CA ALA A 149 11.13 1.88 -19.46
C ALA A 149 10.20 0.84 -18.81
N LYS A 150 8.99 0.67 -19.36
CA LYS A 150 8.04 -0.36 -18.91
C LYS A 150 8.61 -1.77 -19.04
N ALA A 151 9.24 -2.08 -20.18
CA ALA A 151 9.87 -3.38 -20.38
C ALA A 151 11.04 -3.63 -19.41
N TYR A 152 11.88 -2.62 -19.15
CA TYR A 152 12.91 -2.73 -18.13
C TYR A 152 12.32 -2.94 -16.73
N ALA A 153 11.27 -2.20 -16.37
CA ALA A 153 10.60 -2.33 -15.07
C ALA A 153 9.98 -3.73 -14.90
N GLY A 154 9.30 -4.27 -15.91
CA GLY A 154 8.74 -5.61 -15.91
C GLY A 154 9.81 -6.71 -15.81
N ALA A 155 11.00 -6.46 -16.37
CA ALA A 155 12.18 -7.30 -16.20
C ALA A 155 12.95 -7.06 -14.88
N GLN A 156 12.42 -6.22 -13.97
CA GLN A 156 13.05 -5.81 -12.71
C GLN A 156 14.41 -5.10 -12.86
N GLN A 157 14.68 -4.52 -14.03
CA GLN A 157 15.88 -3.73 -14.33
C GLN A 157 15.62 -2.24 -14.03
N TYR A 158 15.40 -1.93 -12.74
CA TYR A 158 14.89 -0.61 -12.33
C TYR A 158 15.83 0.57 -12.64
N ASN A 159 17.16 0.37 -12.61
CA ASN A 159 18.11 1.44 -12.95
C ASN A 159 17.91 1.93 -14.38
N GLN A 160 17.81 0.99 -15.33
CA GLN A 160 17.57 1.27 -16.74
C GLN A 160 16.18 1.88 -16.93
N ALA A 161 15.16 1.35 -16.25
CA ALA A 161 13.80 1.90 -16.32
C ALA A 161 13.74 3.37 -15.87
N ILE A 162 14.36 3.70 -14.74
CA ILE A 162 14.46 5.07 -14.19
C ILE A 162 15.13 6.00 -15.21
N GLN A 163 16.28 5.60 -15.78
CA GLN A 163 16.97 6.40 -16.80
C GLN A 163 16.07 6.71 -18.00
N GLN A 164 15.30 5.73 -18.47
CA GLN A 164 14.40 5.92 -19.60
C GLN A 164 13.19 6.80 -19.26
N TYR A 165 12.60 6.66 -18.07
CA TYR A 165 11.52 7.53 -17.61
C TYR A 165 11.98 8.99 -17.47
N GLU A 166 13.14 9.22 -16.87
CA GLU A 166 13.72 10.57 -16.75
C GLU A 166 14.03 11.19 -18.11
N TRP A 167 14.59 10.39 -19.03
CA TRP A 167 14.82 10.85 -20.39
C TRP A 167 13.50 11.23 -21.08
N ALA A 168 12.48 10.37 -20.99
CA ALA A 168 11.16 10.64 -21.56
C ALA A 168 10.53 11.92 -21.00
N GLN A 169 10.66 12.15 -19.70
CA GLN A 169 10.17 13.36 -19.04
C GLN A 169 10.84 14.63 -19.59
N ARG A 170 12.16 14.60 -19.82
CA ARG A 170 12.90 15.75 -20.39
C ARG A 170 12.51 16.06 -21.83
N GLN A 171 12.03 15.06 -22.58
CA GLN A 171 11.65 15.20 -24.00
C GLN A 171 10.17 15.52 -24.22
N SER A 172 9.33 15.40 -23.19
CA SER A 172 7.89 15.63 -23.30
C SER A 172 7.52 17.06 -22.94
N THR A 173 6.68 17.70 -23.75
CA THR A 173 6.10 19.02 -23.44
C THR A 173 4.86 18.92 -22.55
N GLN A 174 4.29 17.72 -22.43
CA GLN A 174 3.10 17.47 -21.63
C GLN A 174 3.37 16.41 -20.55
N PRO A 175 2.80 16.56 -19.35
CA PRO A 175 2.91 15.56 -18.30
C PRO A 175 2.19 14.27 -18.74
N ASN A 176 2.82 13.13 -18.47
CA ASN A 176 2.22 11.82 -18.68
C ASN A 176 2.09 11.12 -17.33
N GLU A 177 0.87 11.10 -16.77
CA GLU A 177 0.60 10.55 -15.42
C GLU A 177 0.96 9.06 -15.34
N VAL A 178 0.67 8.28 -16.38
CA VAL A 178 0.99 6.85 -16.42
C VAL A 178 2.51 6.63 -16.35
N ALA A 179 3.29 7.43 -17.09
CA ALA A 179 4.75 7.36 -17.04
C ALA A 179 5.30 7.84 -15.69
N PHE A 180 4.69 8.88 -15.11
CA PHE A 180 5.03 9.36 -13.77
C PHE A 180 4.83 8.27 -12.72
N TYR A 181 3.68 7.59 -12.70
CA TYR A 181 3.46 6.48 -11.77
C TYR A 181 4.39 5.29 -12.02
N GLY A 182 4.67 4.95 -13.28
CA GLY A 182 5.66 3.92 -13.62
C GLY A 182 7.07 4.25 -13.11
N TYR A 183 7.46 5.53 -13.15
CA TYR A 183 8.71 6.01 -12.58
C TYR A 183 8.74 5.91 -11.05
N ILE A 184 7.67 6.35 -10.38
CA ILE A 184 7.50 6.25 -8.92
C ILE A 184 7.58 4.79 -8.46
N GLU A 185 6.92 3.87 -9.16
CA GLU A 185 7.00 2.44 -8.84
C GLU A 185 8.43 1.89 -8.95
N CYS A 186 9.20 2.34 -9.95
CA CYS A 186 10.59 1.91 -10.09
C CYS A 186 11.46 2.37 -8.92
N LEU A 187 11.32 3.62 -8.45
CA LEU A 187 12.02 4.12 -7.27
C LEU A 187 11.65 3.31 -6.02
N LEU A 188 10.36 3.09 -5.77
CA LEU A 188 9.87 2.32 -4.62
C LEU A 188 10.25 0.83 -4.63
N ASN A 189 10.51 0.27 -5.82
CA ASN A 189 10.99 -1.11 -5.97
C ASN A 189 12.50 -1.21 -5.81
N ARG A 190 13.26 -0.23 -6.33
CA ARG A 190 14.72 -0.22 -6.26
C ARG A 190 15.23 0.06 -4.84
N ARG A 191 14.60 0.99 -4.12
CA ARG A 191 14.88 1.33 -2.71
C ARG A 191 16.35 1.61 -2.42
N GLN A 192 17.04 2.33 -3.30
CA GLN A 192 18.39 2.79 -3.00
C GLN A 192 18.38 3.84 -1.90
N GLY A 193 19.32 3.72 -0.96
CA GLY A 193 19.50 4.68 0.14
C GLY A 193 20.03 6.04 -0.31
N GLU A 194 20.56 6.13 -1.54
CA GLU A 194 21.08 7.37 -2.11
C GLU A 194 20.76 7.44 -3.61
N TYR A 195 19.68 8.15 -3.95
CA TYR A 195 19.31 8.52 -5.31
C TYR A 195 20.01 9.80 -5.75
N LYS A 196 20.03 10.80 -4.86
CA LYS A 196 20.82 12.03 -4.93
C LYS A 196 21.59 12.16 -3.62
N ALA A 197 22.57 13.07 -3.59
CA ALA A 197 23.32 13.35 -2.37
C ALA A 197 22.37 13.54 -1.18
N HIS A 198 22.47 12.64 -0.19
CA HIS A 198 21.65 12.62 1.03
C HIS A 198 20.14 12.43 0.85
N VAL A 199 19.67 11.92 -0.29
CA VAL A 199 18.24 11.68 -0.55
C VAL A 199 18.07 10.28 -1.13
N SER A 200 17.29 9.43 -0.47
CA SER A 200 16.92 8.08 -0.91
C SER A 200 15.84 8.06 -1.99
N ASP A 201 15.66 6.90 -2.62
CA ASP A 201 14.57 6.67 -3.59
C ASP A 201 13.18 6.95 -2.98
N VAL A 202 12.98 6.58 -1.71
CA VAL A 202 11.70 6.69 -1.02
C VAL A 202 11.40 8.14 -0.66
N GLU A 203 12.38 8.86 -0.12
CA GLU A 203 12.25 10.30 0.19
C GLU A 203 11.98 11.09 -1.10
N TYR A 204 12.73 10.80 -2.17
CA TYR A 204 12.50 11.47 -3.44
C TYR A 204 11.12 11.16 -4.05
N THR A 205 10.66 9.91 -3.89
CA THR A 205 9.31 9.51 -4.30
C THR A 205 8.23 10.34 -3.60
N LEU A 206 8.34 10.51 -2.28
CA LEU A 206 7.37 11.30 -1.52
C LEU A 206 7.37 12.77 -1.94
N ASP A 207 8.54 13.38 -2.09
CA ASP A 207 8.67 14.74 -2.60
C ASP A 207 7.95 14.92 -3.95
N LEU A 208 8.18 13.99 -4.89
CA LEU A 208 7.53 14.02 -6.20
C LEU A 208 6.01 13.84 -6.13
N LEU A 209 5.52 12.86 -5.37
CA LEU A 209 4.09 12.60 -5.21
C LEU A 209 3.38 13.80 -4.58
N CYS A 210 4.03 14.46 -3.63
CA CYS A 210 3.41 15.59 -2.97
C CYS A 210 3.40 16.86 -3.84
N LYS A 211 4.40 17.05 -4.70
CA LYS A 211 4.44 18.09 -5.74
C LYS A 211 3.50 17.81 -6.92
N TYR A 212 3.01 16.58 -7.06
CA TYR A 212 2.11 16.21 -8.13
C TYR A 212 0.70 16.76 -7.86
N GLU A 213 0.42 17.93 -8.41
CA GLU A 213 -0.87 18.61 -8.28
C GLU A 213 -1.96 17.94 -9.14
N LYS A 214 -3.16 17.79 -8.57
CA LYS A 214 -4.39 17.36 -9.27
C LYS A 214 -4.26 16.02 -10.03
N PRO A 215 -4.00 14.89 -9.33
CA PRO A 215 -3.98 13.58 -9.96
C PRO A 215 -5.33 13.23 -10.61
N ILE A 216 -5.29 12.71 -11.84
CA ILE A 216 -6.46 12.20 -12.57
C ILE A 216 -6.86 10.85 -11.98
N ASP A 217 -5.92 9.91 -11.87
CA ASP A 217 -6.12 8.64 -11.17
C ASP A 217 -5.78 8.75 -9.67
N GLN A 218 -6.72 9.30 -8.90
CA GLN A 218 -6.61 9.45 -7.45
C GLN A 218 -6.39 8.12 -6.71
N LYS A 219 -6.85 6.99 -7.25
CA LYS A 219 -6.72 5.68 -6.60
C LYS A 219 -5.27 5.22 -6.65
N SER A 220 -4.65 5.29 -7.83
CA SER A 220 -3.22 4.96 -7.99
C SER A 220 -2.35 5.93 -7.21
N TYR A 221 -2.68 7.23 -7.23
CA TYR A 221 -2.00 8.24 -6.41
C TYR A 221 -1.98 7.86 -4.91
N LYS A 222 -3.17 7.62 -4.32
CA LYS A 222 -3.29 7.29 -2.89
C LYS A 222 -2.53 6.01 -2.55
N LYS A 223 -2.61 4.98 -3.41
CA LYS A 223 -1.89 3.71 -3.23
C LYS A 223 -0.37 3.90 -3.23
N LEU A 224 0.15 4.71 -4.15
CA LEU A 224 1.60 4.98 -4.23
C LEU A 224 2.08 5.84 -3.06
N LEU A 225 1.29 6.83 -2.65
CA LEU A 225 1.58 7.66 -1.49
C LEU A 225 1.66 6.83 -0.21
N ASP A 226 0.65 6.00 0.05
CA ASP A 226 0.61 5.11 1.21
C ASP A 226 1.78 4.11 1.22
N ARG A 227 2.11 3.55 0.05
CA ARG A 227 3.26 2.66 -0.12
C ARG A 227 4.59 3.36 0.15
N ALA A 228 4.75 4.60 -0.28
CA ALA A 228 5.96 5.39 -0.05
C ALA A 228 6.12 5.75 1.43
N ILE A 229 5.03 6.14 2.10
CA ILE A 229 5.02 6.45 3.53
C ILE A 229 5.35 5.20 4.35
N THR A 230 4.70 4.08 4.04
CA THR A 230 4.98 2.78 4.67
C THR A 230 6.43 2.32 4.44
N ALA A 231 7.05 2.71 3.32
CA ALA A 231 8.46 2.39 3.06
C ALA A 231 9.44 3.31 3.82
N LEU A 232 9.01 4.51 4.22
CA LEU A 232 9.84 5.50 4.92
C LEU A 232 9.77 5.34 6.44
N LEU A 233 8.58 5.09 6.98
CA LEU A 233 8.37 5.00 8.43
C LEU A 233 8.98 3.72 9.00
N PRO A 234 9.50 3.76 10.24
CA PRO A 234 10.12 2.59 10.85
C PRO A 234 9.10 1.51 11.20
N GLN A 235 9.56 0.26 11.15
CA GLN A 235 8.71 -0.91 11.31
C GLN A 235 8.01 -0.95 12.68
N GLN A 236 8.65 -0.47 13.74
CA GLN A 236 8.07 -0.41 15.10
C GLN A 236 6.80 0.43 15.12
N LEU A 237 6.83 1.60 14.48
CA LEU A 237 5.66 2.47 14.35
C LEU A 237 4.59 1.78 13.50
N LEU A 238 4.98 1.15 12.38
CA LEU A 238 4.02 0.45 11.50
C LEU A 238 3.35 -0.76 12.18
N GLN A 239 4.02 -1.42 13.13
CA GLN A 239 3.46 -2.54 13.90
C GLN A 239 2.33 -2.11 14.84
N THR A 240 2.25 -0.83 15.21
CA THR A 240 1.15 -0.31 16.03
C THR A 240 -0.07 0.09 15.19
N ARG A 241 0.01 0.03 13.85
CA ARG A 241 -1.17 0.19 12.99
C ARG A 241 -2.19 -0.91 13.31
N ALA A 242 -3.47 -0.58 13.12
CA ALA A 242 -4.53 -1.56 13.18
C ALA A 242 -4.21 -2.73 12.23
N ILE A 243 -4.36 -3.97 12.71
CA ILE A 243 -4.37 -5.11 11.81
C ILE A 243 -5.71 -4.99 11.06
N GLU A 244 -5.67 -4.82 9.73
CA GLU A 244 -6.88 -4.85 8.89
C GLU A 244 -7.69 -6.09 9.25
N THR A 245 -8.68 -5.88 10.09
CA THR A 245 -9.65 -6.90 10.43
C THR A 245 -10.69 -6.80 9.34
N ASN A 246 -10.60 -7.71 8.37
CA ASN A 246 -11.68 -7.89 7.41
C ASN A 246 -13.01 -7.89 8.19
N VAL A 247 -14.01 -7.17 7.68
CA VAL A 247 -15.35 -7.13 8.29
C VAL A 247 -15.85 -8.55 8.60
N PHE A 248 -15.48 -9.55 7.79
CA PHE A 248 -15.75 -10.97 8.02
C PHE A 248 -14.97 -11.62 9.17
N SER A 249 -13.74 -11.19 9.47
CA SER A 249 -13.00 -11.64 10.66
C SER A 249 -13.54 -10.99 11.94
N ASP A 250 -14.00 -9.74 11.86
CA ASP A 250 -14.68 -9.04 12.95
C ASP A 250 -16.04 -9.67 13.24
N VAL A 251 -16.78 -10.04 12.18
CA VAL A 251 -18.01 -10.82 12.30
C VAL A 251 -17.73 -12.24 12.78
N GLY A 252 -16.66 -12.91 12.34
CA GLY A 252 -16.29 -14.25 12.82
C GLY A 252 -15.86 -14.28 14.29
N ARG A 253 -15.11 -13.26 14.75
CA ARG A 253 -14.74 -13.06 16.17
C ARG A 253 -15.92 -12.57 17.00
N GLY A 254 -16.76 -11.71 16.44
CA GLY A 254 -18.06 -11.30 16.97
C GLY A 254 -18.99 -12.50 17.15
N LEU A 255 -19.05 -13.42 16.19
CA LEU A 255 -19.83 -14.66 16.26
C LEU A 255 -19.21 -15.71 17.21
N ASN A 256 -17.89 -15.76 17.37
CA ASN A 256 -17.25 -16.64 18.37
C ASN A 256 -17.40 -16.10 19.81
N SER A 257 -17.44 -14.78 20.00
CA SER A 257 -17.71 -14.15 21.29
C SER A 257 -19.21 -14.14 21.63
N LEU A 258 -20.07 -13.85 20.66
CA LEU A 258 -21.52 -14.09 20.73
C LEU A 258 -21.82 -15.57 20.93
N GLY A 259 -21.06 -16.47 20.30
CA GLY A 259 -21.12 -17.92 20.47
C GLY A 259 -20.86 -18.37 21.91
N LYS A 260 -20.00 -17.64 22.62
CA LYS A 260 -19.76 -17.80 24.07
C LYS A 260 -20.78 -17.03 24.93
N SER A 261 -21.53 -16.08 24.36
CA SER A 261 -22.66 -15.37 24.97
C SER A 261 -24.03 -15.88 24.48
N LEU A 262 -24.11 -17.07 23.85
CA LEU A 262 -25.36 -17.68 23.36
C LEU A 262 -26.31 -18.15 24.48
N GLY A 263 -26.34 -17.45 25.63
CA GLY A 263 -27.48 -17.48 26.54
C GLY A 263 -28.69 -16.72 25.96
N GLY A 264 -28.46 -15.76 25.06
CA GLY A 264 -29.50 -14.86 24.56
C GLY A 264 -30.53 -15.46 23.59
N ILE A 265 -30.19 -16.46 22.77
CA ILE A 265 -31.16 -17.04 21.80
C ILE A 265 -32.24 -17.90 22.48
N PHE A 266 -32.02 -18.30 23.74
CA PHE A 266 -32.99 -19.07 24.55
C PHE A 266 -33.59 -18.27 25.73
N GLY A 267 -33.48 -16.94 25.73
CA GLY A 267 -34.13 -16.09 26.73
C GLY A 267 -33.45 -16.04 28.11
N ALA A 268 -32.17 -16.40 28.22
CA ALA A 268 -31.39 -16.11 29.42
C ALA A 268 -30.73 -14.73 29.28
N ARG A 269 -30.99 -13.80 30.21
CA ARG A 269 -30.27 -12.52 30.29
C ARG A 269 -28.78 -12.81 30.49
N ASP A 270 -27.92 -12.28 29.61
CA ASP A 270 -26.47 -12.40 29.74
C ASP A 270 -25.96 -11.55 30.93
N PHE A 271 -25.21 -12.18 31.83
CA PHE A 271 -24.66 -11.53 33.04
C PHE A 271 -23.44 -10.66 32.75
N TYR A 272 -22.89 -10.75 31.55
CA TYR A 272 -21.54 -10.27 31.30
C TYR A 272 -21.58 -8.92 30.58
N ILE A 273 -20.75 -8.00 31.08
CA ILE A 273 -20.46 -6.74 30.40
C ILE A 273 -19.77 -7.10 29.07
N PRO A 274 -20.28 -6.65 27.90
CA PRO A 274 -19.69 -6.97 26.61
C PRO A 274 -18.23 -6.52 26.52
N TYR A 275 -17.31 -7.45 26.24
CA TYR A 275 -15.86 -7.19 26.20
C TYR A 275 -15.16 -8.20 25.30
N SER A 276 -14.24 -7.72 24.45
CA SER A 276 -13.35 -8.57 23.65
C SER A 276 -11.96 -7.95 23.57
N LYS A 277 -11.02 -8.51 24.35
CA LYS A 277 -9.61 -8.06 24.36
C LYS A 277 -8.98 -8.06 22.97
N GLU A 278 -9.26 -9.09 22.17
CA GLU A 278 -8.72 -9.21 20.82
C GLU A 278 -9.25 -8.13 19.88
N LEU A 279 -10.55 -7.84 19.91
CA LEU A 279 -11.15 -6.79 19.07
C LEU A 279 -10.64 -5.41 19.47
N ILE A 280 -10.56 -5.14 20.77
CA ILE A 280 -10.01 -3.89 21.29
C ILE A 280 -8.54 -3.76 20.86
N ALA A 281 -7.72 -4.79 21.02
CA ALA A 281 -6.30 -4.75 20.64
C ALA A 281 -6.10 -4.55 19.13
N SER A 282 -6.96 -5.11 18.27
CA SER A 282 -6.87 -4.96 16.81
C SER A 282 -7.50 -3.68 16.26
N ALA A 283 -8.25 -2.93 17.06
CA ALA A 283 -8.88 -1.68 16.63
C ALA A 283 -7.82 -0.61 16.32
N PRO A 284 -8.10 0.34 15.40
CA PRO A 284 -7.20 1.45 15.10
C PRO A 284 -6.76 2.18 16.35
N GLN A 285 -5.46 2.48 16.46
CA GLN A 285 -4.84 3.22 17.54
C GLN A 285 -4.41 4.58 17.00
N LEU A 286 -4.50 5.64 17.78
CA LEU A 286 -3.92 6.92 17.40
C LEU A 286 -2.39 6.83 17.36
N LEU A 287 -1.73 7.79 16.71
CA LEU A 287 -0.28 7.92 16.77
C LEU A 287 0.04 8.93 17.86
N HIS A 288 0.82 8.53 18.87
CA HIS A 288 1.14 9.43 19.98
C HIS A 288 2.54 10.02 19.84
N ASP A 289 2.71 11.21 20.43
CA ASP A 289 3.98 11.94 20.39
C ASP A 289 5.15 11.11 20.94
N HIS A 290 4.92 10.28 21.97
CA HIS A 290 5.95 9.39 22.50
C HIS A 290 6.53 8.46 21.42
N ASP A 291 5.67 7.81 20.64
CA ASP A 291 6.08 6.89 19.57
C ASP A 291 6.81 7.66 18.45
N VAL A 292 6.34 8.87 18.15
CA VAL A 292 6.99 9.75 17.17
C VAL A 292 8.37 10.20 17.68
N PHE A 293 8.52 10.54 18.95
CA PHE A 293 9.79 10.97 19.54
C PHE A 293 10.84 9.87 19.55
N GLU A 294 10.45 8.64 19.89
CA GLU A 294 11.35 7.48 19.78
C GLU A 294 11.76 7.22 18.33
N SER A 295 10.82 7.39 17.40
CA SER A 295 11.07 7.21 15.97
C SER A 295 12.00 8.30 15.40
N LEU A 296 11.79 9.57 15.78
CA LEU A 296 12.60 10.71 15.35
C LEU A 296 14.02 10.64 15.90
N SER A 297 14.22 10.15 17.13
CA SER A 297 15.56 9.99 17.72
C SER A 297 16.41 8.98 16.97
N GLN A 298 15.79 7.96 16.38
CA GLN A 298 16.46 6.91 15.62
C GLN A 298 16.71 7.30 14.15
N SER A 299 16.07 8.36 13.64
CA SER A 299 16.18 8.76 12.23
C SER A 299 17.48 9.52 11.93
N GLN A 300 18.50 8.80 11.47
CA GLN A 300 19.77 9.41 11.06
C GLN A 300 19.61 10.39 9.89
N ALA A 301 18.78 10.05 8.90
CA ALA A 301 18.58 10.88 7.71
C ALA A 301 18.00 12.26 8.06
N MET A 302 16.96 12.29 8.90
CA MET A 302 16.33 13.55 9.34
C MET A 302 17.25 14.37 10.25
N ARG A 303 18.02 13.72 11.15
CA ARG A 303 18.99 14.42 12.00
C ARG A 303 20.07 15.09 11.18
N SER A 304 20.67 14.36 10.24
CA SER A 304 21.69 14.92 9.35
C SER A 304 21.13 16.00 8.43
N ALA A 305 19.88 15.87 7.98
CA ALA A 305 19.20 16.89 7.19
C ALA A 305 18.96 18.18 7.99
N LEU A 306 18.50 18.07 9.25
CA LEU A 306 18.33 19.22 10.12
C LEU A 306 19.67 19.91 10.41
N GLN A 307 20.74 19.15 10.68
CA GLN A 307 22.07 19.71 10.93
C GLN A 307 22.62 20.50 9.72
N ARG A 308 22.44 19.97 8.50
CA ARG A 308 22.82 20.67 7.27
C ARG A 308 22.00 21.93 7.07
N LEU A 309 20.69 21.85 7.29
CA LEU A 309 19.78 22.99 7.16
C LEU A 309 20.19 24.15 8.10
N LEU A 310 20.56 23.81 9.34
CA LEU A 310 20.97 24.79 10.35
C LEU A 310 22.43 25.24 10.20
N SER A 311 23.21 24.64 9.31
CA SER A 311 24.63 24.96 9.05
C SER A 311 25.51 24.93 10.31
N SER A 312 25.18 24.04 11.25
CA SER A 312 25.76 23.99 12.59
C SER A 312 26.39 22.62 12.84
N SER A 313 27.72 22.55 12.76
CA SER A 313 28.50 21.35 13.08
C SER A 313 28.56 21.01 14.58
N GLU A 314 28.00 21.86 15.45
CA GLU A 314 28.15 21.79 16.92
C GLU A 314 26.88 21.36 17.67
N ILE A 315 25.81 20.93 16.97
CA ILE A 315 24.58 20.53 17.66
C ILE A 315 24.67 19.06 18.12
N ASP A 316 25.20 18.86 19.33
CA ASP A 316 25.11 17.60 20.08
C ASP A 316 23.64 17.23 20.45
N SER A 317 22.69 18.18 20.30
CA SER A 317 21.26 18.03 20.64
C SER A 317 20.30 17.90 19.45
N SER A 318 20.76 17.46 18.26
CA SER A 318 19.92 17.43 17.04
C SER A 318 18.67 16.55 17.16
N GLU A 319 18.75 15.46 17.93
CA GLU A 319 17.60 14.65 18.32
C GLU A 319 16.55 15.46 19.07
N GLN A 320 16.98 16.25 20.04
CA GLN A 320 16.09 17.04 20.88
C GLN A 320 15.44 18.17 20.08
N LEU A 321 16.20 18.79 19.16
CA LEU A 321 15.65 19.79 18.24
C LEU A 321 14.62 19.21 17.28
N LEU A 322 14.78 17.98 16.79
CA LEU A 322 13.75 17.33 15.97
C LEU A 322 12.45 17.10 16.77
N LYS A 323 12.56 16.69 18.03
CA LYS A 323 11.39 16.52 18.92
C LYS A 323 10.70 17.85 19.16
N PHE A 324 11.45 18.90 19.47
CA PHE A 324 10.90 20.24 19.66
C PHE A 324 10.30 20.83 18.40
N LEU A 325 10.93 20.60 17.24
CA LEU A 325 10.36 20.98 15.95
C LEU A 325 9.04 20.27 15.70
N TRP A 326 8.95 18.96 15.96
CA TRP A 326 7.69 18.23 15.87
C TRP A 326 6.62 18.84 16.77
N ILE A 327 6.92 19.09 18.05
CA ILE A 327 5.99 19.72 18.99
C ILE A 327 5.53 21.10 18.48
N SER A 328 6.46 21.92 17.97
CA SER A 328 6.11 23.22 17.37
C SER A 328 5.13 23.05 16.22
N ILE A 329 5.37 22.09 15.32
CA ILE A 329 4.48 21.83 14.18
C ILE A 329 3.10 21.39 14.66
N GLN A 330 3.01 20.64 15.76
CA GLN A 330 1.73 20.24 16.38
C GLN A 330 0.97 21.42 17.00
N GLN A 331 1.68 22.43 17.51
CA GLN A 331 1.06 23.63 18.11
C GLN A 331 0.72 24.71 17.07
N ASP A 332 1.66 24.99 16.17
CA ASP A 332 1.56 26.01 15.14
C ASP A 332 2.43 25.63 13.93
N PRO A 333 1.82 25.12 12.84
CA PRO A 333 2.53 24.77 11.61
C PRO A 333 3.29 25.95 10.98
N ASP A 334 2.97 27.21 11.30
CA ASP A 334 3.68 28.37 10.74
C ASP A 334 5.15 28.45 11.15
N ILE A 335 5.56 27.71 12.20
CA ILE A 335 6.98 27.53 12.53
C ILE A 335 7.80 27.02 11.33
N LEU A 336 7.17 26.27 10.42
CA LEU A 336 7.81 25.76 9.20
C LEU A 336 8.26 26.87 8.25
N ASN A 337 7.65 28.06 8.30
CA ASN A 337 8.14 29.23 7.55
C ASN A 337 9.54 29.63 7.99
N SER A 338 9.91 29.38 9.25
CA SER A 338 11.25 29.68 9.79
C SER A 338 12.33 28.72 9.27
N LEU A 339 11.93 27.60 8.63
CA LEU A 339 12.83 26.67 7.96
C LEU A 339 13.08 27.04 6.49
N GLN A 340 12.40 28.05 5.95
CA GLN A 340 12.54 28.47 4.56
C GLN A 340 13.74 29.40 4.36
N PRO A 341 14.48 29.31 3.23
CA PRO A 341 15.60 30.20 2.97
C PRO A 341 15.18 31.68 2.82
N PRO A 342 15.93 32.65 3.41
CA PRO A 342 17.12 32.47 4.24
C PRO A 342 16.77 32.09 5.69
N ILE A 343 17.48 31.10 6.24
CA ILE A 343 17.22 30.54 7.56
C ILE A 343 18.05 31.26 8.63
N ASP A 344 17.39 31.81 9.66
CA ASP A 344 18.06 32.29 10.88
C ASP A 344 18.21 31.14 11.88
N SER A 345 19.28 30.35 11.70
CA SER A 345 19.53 29.16 12.52
C SER A 345 19.62 29.47 14.01
N ALA A 346 20.22 30.60 14.39
CA ALA A 346 20.42 30.94 15.79
C ALA A 346 19.08 31.26 16.48
N HIS A 347 18.24 32.05 15.82
CA HIS A 347 16.90 32.35 16.32
C HIS A 347 16.02 31.10 16.40
N LEU A 348 16.06 30.25 15.38
CA LEU A 348 15.27 29.01 15.35
C LEU A 348 15.69 28.04 16.46
N ILE A 349 16.99 27.80 16.65
CA ILE A 349 17.50 26.94 17.73
C ILE A 349 17.08 27.49 19.09
N GLN A 350 17.22 28.81 19.30
CA GLN A 350 16.81 29.44 20.55
C GLN A 350 15.31 29.32 20.80
N SER A 351 14.49 29.43 19.75
CA SER A 351 13.03 29.30 19.84
C SER A 351 12.62 27.86 20.18
N LEU A 352 13.19 26.88 19.48
CA LEU A 352 12.92 25.47 19.74
C LEU A 352 13.41 25.02 21.12
N SER A 353 14.54 25.55 21.61
CA SER A 353 15.09 25.18 22.93
C SER A 353 14.26 25.69 24.11
N LYS A 354 13.33 26.62 23.89
CA LYS A 354 12.41 27.13 24.92
C LYS A 354 11.12 26.31 25.02
N ILE A 355 10.94 25.33 24.14
CA ILE A 355 9.73 24.51 24.13
C ILE A 355 9.82 23.52 25.28
N GLU A 356 8.89 23.66 26.21
CA GLU A 356 8.66 22.66 27.23
C GLU A 356 7.81 21.54 26.60
N PRO A 357 8.22 20.27 26.72
CA PRO A 357 7.37 19.18 26.31
C PRO A 357 6.07 19.25 27.11
N ILE A 358 4.93 19.15 26.43
CA ILE A 358 3.64 19.06 27.11
C ILE A 358 3.65 17.74 27.88
N GLU A 359 3.80 17.81 29.20
CA GLU A 359 3.46 16.69 30.07
C GLU A 359 1.93 16.55 30.02
N GLN A 360 1.43 15.74 29.08
CA GLN A 360 0.03 15.34 29.11
C GLN A 360 -0.22 14.70 30.48
N GLN A 361 -1.09 15.31 31.30
CA GLN A 361 -1.58 14.63 32.50
C GLN A 361 -2.33 13.39 32.02
N ALA A 362 -1.70 12.23 32.16
CA ALA A 362 -2.31 10.97 31.79
C ALA A 362 -3.62 10.84 32.60
N LEU A 363 -4.75 10.82 31.89
CA LEU A 363 -6.06 10.56 32.48
C LEU A 363 -5.99 9.28 33.32
N ASP A 364 -6.32 9.39 34.60
CA ASP A 364 -6.33 8.23 35.49
C ASP A 364 -7.52 7.31 35.16
N LEU A 365 -7.24 6.29 34.35
CA LEU A 365 -8.19 5.23 34.03
C LEU A 365 -8.39 4.25 35.19
N GLY A 366 -7.62 4.33 36.28
CA GLY A 366 -7.83 3.57 37.51
C GLY A 366 -8.04 2.07 37.25
N GLN A 367 -9.17 1.53 37.72
CA GLN A 367 -9.51 0.11 37.52
C GLN A 367 -9.87 -0.25 36.07
N LEU A 368 -10.26 0.73 35.23
CA LEU A 368 -10.53 0.49 33.81
C LEU A 368 -9.23 0.18 33.05
N GLN A 369 -8.09 0.75 33.48
CA GLN A 369 -6.76 0.40 32.95
C GLN A 369 -6.50 -1.10 33.10
N LEU A 370 -6.79 -1.66 34.28
CA LEU A 370 -6.65 -3.09 34.55
C LEU A 370 -7.51 -3.95 33.61
N ILE A 371 -8.75 -3.52 33.33
CA ILE A 371 -9.65 -4.22 32.39
C ILE A 371 -9.09 -4.15 30.97
N LEU A 372 -8.59 -3.01 30.53
CA LEU A 372 -8.00 -2.84 29.19
C LEU A 372 -6.76 -3.73 29.01
N GLU A 373 -5.88 -3.79 30.01
CA GLU A 373 -4.62 -4.53 29.94
C GLU A 373 -4.79 -6.03 30.16
N GLN A 374 -5.52 -6.42 31.20
CA GLN A 374 -5.58 -7.81 31.68
C GLN A 374 -6.90 -8.51 31.34
N GLY A 375 -7.92 -7.75 30.95
CA GLY A 375 -9.23 -8.27 30.58
C GLY A 375 -10.25 -8.21 31.71
N LEU A 376 -11.53 -8.20 31.33
CA LEU A 376 -12.65 -8.11 32.27
C LEU A 376 -12.65 -9.27 33.29
N SER A 377 -12.28 -10.49 32.88
CA SER A 377 -12.21 -11.63 33.78
C SER A 377 -11.15 -11.46 34.88
N ALA A 378 -9.99 -10.86 34.55
CA ALA A 378 -8.95 -10.60 35.54
C ALA A 378 -9.41 -9.56 36.58
N TYR A 379 -10.18 -8.57 36.14
CA TYR A 379 -10.77 -7.57 37.03
C TYR A 379 -11.86 -8.15 37.96
N LEU A 380 -12.77 -8.96 37.41
CA LEU A 380 -13.90 -9.52 38.16
C LEU A 380 -13.49 -10.74 39.01
N GLY A 381 -12.41 -11.44 38.67
CA GLY A 381 -11.96 -12.64 39.37
C GLY A 381 -12.83 -13.88 39.12
N ASP A 382 -12.33 -15.03 39.56
CA ASP A 382 -12.97 -16.33 39.36
C ASP A 382 -14.04 -16.60 40.43
N GLY A 383 -15.29 -16.79 40.00
CA GLY A 383 -16.40 -17.08 40.91
C GLY A 383 -17.67 -17.44 40.14
N ARG A 384 -18.35 -18.51 40.59
CA ARG A 384 -19.66 -18.88 40.03
C ARG A 384 -20.76 -18.09 40.78
N LEU A 385 -21.54 -17.33 40.02
CA LEU A 385 -22.67 -16.58 40.57
C LEU A 385 -23.79 -17.52 41.03
N ASN A 386 -24.34 -17.24 42.21
CA ASN A 386 -25.51 -17.93 42.72
C ASN A 386 -26.75 -17.57 41.87
N LYS A 387 -27.25 -18.53 41.09
CA LYS A 387 -28.41 -18.34 40.21
C LYS A 387 -29.71 -18.00 40.95
N GLN A 388 -29.79 -18.27 42.26
CA GLN A 388 -30.96 -18.04 43.10
C GLN A 388 -30.79 -16.85 44.06
N HIS A 389 -29.75 -16.03 43.89
CA HIS A 389 -29.54 -14.88 44.77
C HIS A 389 -30.72 -13.89 44.68
N PRO A 390 -31.28 -13.42 45.81
CA PRO A 390 -32.46 -12.54 45.82
C PRO A 390 -32.21 -11.20 45.10
N GLU A 391 -30.98 -10.70 45.11
CA GLU A 391 -30.62 -9.39 44.53
C GLU A 391 -30.05 -9.48 43.10
N ARG A 392 -30.28 -10.59 42.38
CA ARG A 392 -29.80 -10.76 41.00
C ARG A 392 -30.34 -9.70 40.04
N HIS A 393 -31.49 -9.10 40.34
CA HIS A 393 -32.08 -8.02 39.53
C HIS A 393 -31.19 -6.77 39.51
N HIS A 394 -30.70 -6.34 40.68
CA HIS A 394 -29.83 -5.18 40.83
C HIS A 394 -28.52 -5.32 40.03
N LEU A 395 -27.98 -6.55 39.92
CA LEU A 395 -26.80 -6.81 39.10
C LEU A 395 -27.06 -6.55 37.60
N TYR A 396 -28.27 -6.85 37.10
CA TYR A 396 -28.63 -6.55 35.70
C TYR A 396 -28.84 -5.06 35.48
N GLU A 397 -29.53 -4.38 36.40
CA GLU A 397 -29.75 -2.94 36.32
C GLU A 397 -28.42 -2.19 36.31
N CYS A 398 -27.50 -2.55 37.22
CA CYS A 398 -26.15 -1.98 37.25
C CYS A 398 -25.36 -2.29 35.97
N ARG A 399 -25.48 -3.51 35.40
CA ARG A 399 -24.88 -3.86 34.10
C ARG A 399 -25.44 -3.00 32.97
N ASP A 400 -26.75 -2.82 32.92
CA ASP A 400 -27.42 -2.06 31.85
C ASP A 400 -27.06 -0.57 31.97
N GLU A 401 -26.94 -0.04 33.19
CA GLU A 401 -26.40 1.30 33.44
C GLU A 401 -24.95 1.44 32.96
N ILE A 402 -24.07 0.48 33.25
CA ILE A 402 -22.69 0.48 32.74
C ILE A 402 -22.69 0.52 31.22
N VAL A 403 -23.49 -0.35 30.58
CA VAL A 403 -23.56 -0.42 29.12
C VAL A 403 -24.04 0.90 28.55
N GLN A 404 -25.10 1.49 29.10
CA GLN A 404 -25.59 2.79 28.64
C GLN A 404 -24.54 3.90 28.83
N GLN A 405 -23.91 4.01 30.01
CA GLN A 405 -22.88 5.03 30.25
C GLN A 405 -21.67 4.88 29.33
N MET A 406 -21.24 3.65 29.08
CA MET A 406 -20.13 3.35 28.16
C MET A 406 -20.50 3.73 26.72
N ILE A 407 -21.70 3.41 26.27
CA ILE A 407 -22.17 3.78 24.92
C ILE A 407 -22.29 5.30 24.80
N ASP A 408 -22.87 5.99 25.79
CA ASP A 408 -22.99 7.44 25.80
C ASP A 408 -21.62 8.12 25.77
N PHE A 409 -20.66 7.58 26.54
CA PHE A 409 -19.27 8.01 26.49
C PHE A 409 -18.66 7.83 25.10
N ALA A 410 -18.86 6.68 24.46
CA ALA A 410 -18.31 6.41 23.12
C ALA A 410 -18.89 7.35 22.05
N VAL A 411 -20.19 7.63 22.13
CA VAL A 411 -20.88 8.56 21.22
C VAL A 411 -20.36 9.98 21.41
N TRP A 412 -20.23 10.43 22.66
CA TRP A 412 -19.65 11.72 22.98
C TRP A 412 -18.19 11.81 22.52
N PHE A 413 -17.34 10.85 22.86
CA PHE A 413 -15.93 10.83 22.46
C PHE A 413 -15.77 10.85 20.94
N TYR A 414 -16.59 10.09 20.22
CA TYR A 414 -16.58 10.08 18.76
C TYR A 414 -16.89 11.46 18.15
N ARG A 415 -17.95 12.13 18.62
CA ARG A 415 -18.43 13.41 18.05
C ARG A 415 -17.65 14.63 18.54
N ASP A 416 -17.36 14.67 19.83
CA ASP A 416 -16.84 15.87 20.48
C ASP A 416 -15.31 15.85 20.61
N ILE A 417 -14.67 14.69 20.42
CA ILE A 417 -13.20 14.57 20.45
C ILE A 417 -12.65 14.10 19.10
N VAL A 418 -13.01 12.89 18.64
CA VAL A 418 -12.38 12.27 17.45
C VAL A 418 -12.71 13.03 16.16
N GLU A 419 -13.97 13.44 15.97
CA GLU A 419 -14.39 14.20 14.78
C GLU A 419 -13.67 15.55 14.68
N ILE A 420 -13.61 16.30 15.78
CA ILE A 420 -12.89 17.59 15.85
C ILE A 420 -11.39 17.37 15.60
N TYR A 421 -10.81 16.36 16.23
CA TYR A 421 -9.39 16.04 16.07
C TYR A 421 -9.06 15.62 14.64
N LEU A 422 -9.94 14.88 13.96
CA LEU A 422 -9.77 14.51 12.56
C LEU A 422 -9.71 15.74 11.65
N GLU A 423 -10.61 16.71 11.87
CA GLU A 423 -10.62 17.96 11.11
C GLU A 423 -9.33 18.75 11.33
N GLN A 424 -8.89 18.87 12.59
CA GLN A 424 -7.62 19.51 12.95
C GLN A 424 -6.43 18.85 12.24
N GLN A 425 -6.35 17.52 12.31
CA GLN A 425 -5.24 16.76 11.71
C GLN A 425 -5.24 16.81 10.18
N ASN A 426 -6.41 16.88 9.55
CA ASN A 426 -6.51 17.10 8.11
C ASN A 426 -6.03 18.50 7.73
N LEU A 427 -6.46 19.55 8.45
CA LEU A 427 -6.01 20.93 8.21
C LEU A 427 -4.48 21.03 8.34
N GLN A 428 -3.95 20.46 9.41
CA GLN A 428 -2.52 20.44 9.68
C GLN A 428 -1.75 19.67 8.60
N LEU A 429 -2.27 18.53 8.14
CA LEU A 429 -1.67 17.80 7.02
C LEU A 429 -1.60 18.66 5.74
N GLN A 430 -2.66 19.41 5.42
CA GLN A 430 -2.65 20.31 4.26
C GLN A 430 -1.62 21.44 4.43
N GLN A 431 -1.54 22.05 5.61
CA GLN A 431 -0.58 23.11 5.91
C GLN A 431 0.86 22.61 5.84
N VAL A 432 1.16 21.48 6.49
CA VAL A 432 2.48 20.83 6.45
C VAL A 432 2.85 20.49 5.01
N LYS A 433 1.91 19.95 4.22
CA LYS A 433 2.12 19.70 2.79
C LYS A 433 2.49 20.99 2.04
N GLN A 434 1.74 22.07 2.26
CA GLN A 434 1.96 23.35 1.59
C GLN A 434 3.29 24.02 1.96
N LEU A 435 3.68 23.96 3.25
CA LEU A 435 4.84 24.66 3.79
C LEU A 435 6.16 23.92 3.59
N LEU A 436 6.14 22.58 3.58
CA LEU A 436 7.36 21.79 3.40
C LEU A 436 7.70 21.57 1.92
N ILE A 437 6.69 21.33 1.09
CA ILE A 437 6.90 20.60 -0.16
C ILE A 437 7.16 21.56 -1.31
N GLY A 438 8.37 21.47 -1.86
CA GLY A 438 8.88 22.38 -2.87
C GLY A 438 9.46 23.69 -2.34
N GLN A 439 9.38 23.92 -1.02
CA GLN A 439 9.91 25.13 -0.38
C GLN A 439 11.17 24.83 0.46
N LEU A 440 11.30 23.63 1.02
CA LEU A 440 12.49 23.22 1.75
C LEU A 440 13.55 22.56 0.86
N PRO A 441 14.84 22.93 1.01
CA PRO A 441 15.94 22.31 0.26
C PRO A 441 16.24 20.88 0.74
N GLU A 442 16.01 20.59 2.02
CA GLU A 442 16.30 19.28 2.62
C GLU A 442 15.10 18.32 2.44
N ILE A 443 15.17 17.52 1.36
CA ILE A 443 14.11 16.56 0.97
C ILE A 443 13.89 15.47 2.04
N ALA A 444 14.96 14.99 2.66
CA ALA A 444 14.87 13.97 3.71
C ALA A 444 14.06 14.47 4.92
N LEU A 445 14.29 15.72 5.36
CA LEU A 445 13.56 16.32 6.47
C LEU A 445 12.09 16.57 6.11
N SER A 446 11.82 17.19 4.96
CA SER A 446 10.46 17.50 4.52
C SER A 446 9.62 16.24 4.28
N SER A 447 10.18 15.22 3.62
CA SER A 447 9.49 13.94 3.38
C SER A 447 9.25 13.18 4.68
N GLY A 448 10.23 13.21 5.60
CA GLY A 448 10.12 12.62 6.93
C GLY A 448 8.98 13.23 7.75
N LEU A 449 8.99 14.55 7.92
CA LEU A 449 7.95 15.28 8.67
C LEU A 449 6.56 15.07 8.06
N PHE A 450 6.45 15.14 6.72
CA PHE A 450 5.20 14.87 6.03
C PHE A 450 4.70 13.43 6.27
N ALA A 451 5.59 12.43 6.23
CA ALA A 451 5.22 11.04 6.46
C ALA A 451 4.65 10.81 7.87
N TYR A 452 5.24 11.42 8.92
CA TYR A 452 4.68 11.37 10.28
C TYR A 452 3.34 12.07 10.37
N GLN A 453 3.19 13.29 9.83
CA GLN A 453 1.92 14.01 9.87
C GLN A 453 0.81 13.26 9.12
N PHE A 454 1.15 12.64 7.99
CA PHE A 454 0.19 11.87 7.22
C PHE A 454 -0.21 10.58 7.94
N GLU A 455 0.73 9.87 8.56
CA GLU A 455 0.42 8.70 9.40
C GLU A 455 -0.49 9.08 10.56
N HIS A 456 -0.19 10.21 11.21
CA HIS A 456 -1.00 10.74 12.29
C HIS A 456 -2.45 10.97 11.84
N TYR A 457 -2.65 11.71 10.74
CA TYR A 457 -3.97 11.89 10.12
C TYR A 457 -4.64 10.55 9.74
N GLN A 458 -3.92 9.64 9.09
CA GLN A 458 -4.47 8.35 8.66
C GLN A 458 -4.99 7.52 9.85
N ARG A 459 -4.30 7.55 11.00
CA ARG A 459 -4.73 6.81 12.18
C ARG A 459 -6.00 7.38 12.80
N VAL A 460 -6.14 8.71 12.86
CA VAL A 460 -7.39 9.35 13.28
C VAL A 460 -8.53 8.98 12.32
N GLN A 461 -8.28 9.07 11.01
CA GLN A 461 -9.27 8.71 9.99
C GLN A 461 -9.71 7.25 10.11
N ALA A 462 -8.76 6.32 10.31
CA ALA A 462 -9.05 4.91 10.50
C ALA A 462 -9.89 4.66 11.76
N LEU A 463 -9.58 5.33 12.88
CA LEU A 463 -10.37 5.24 14.10
C LEU A 463 -11.80 5.77 13.89
N PHE A 464 -11.93 6.94 13.26
CA PHE A 464 -13.21 7.55 12.93
C PHE A 464 -14.07 6.62 12.07
N ASP A 465 -13.50 6.09 10.98
CA ASP A 465 -14.19 5.19 10.05
C ASP A 465 -14.56 3.85 10.68
N TRP A 466 -13.75 3.37 11.63
CA TRP A 466 -14.01 2.13 12.37
C TRP A 466 -15.11 2.29 13.44
N MET A 467 -15.13 3.42 14.16
CA MET A 467 -16.13 3.70 15.20
C MET A 467 -17.52 3.98 14.61
N LYS A 468 -17.58 4.74 13.50
CA LYS A 468 -18.84 5.20 12.89
C LYS A 468 -19.90 4.10 12.68
N PRO A 469 -19.62 3.02 11.92
CA PRO A 469 -20.64 1.98 11.68
C PRO A 469 -21.04 1.24 12.97
N LYS A 470 -20.13 1.09 13.94
CA LYS A 470 -20.41 0.41 15.22
C LYS A 470 -21.32 1.25 16.11
N LEU A 471 -21.14 2.57 16.12
CA LEU A 471 -21.97 3.48 16.91
C LEU A 471 -23.33 3.75 16.26
N GLU A 472 -23.38 3.95 14.94
CA GLU A 472 -24.62 4.31 14.23
C GLU A 472 -25.54 3.10 13.98
N LYS A 473 -24.96 1.95 13.64
CA LYS A 473 -25.71 0.77 13.16
C LYS A 473 -25.45 -0.50 13.97
N GLY A 474 -24.47 -0.47 14.87
CA GLY A 474 -24.08 -1.64 15.63
C GLY A 474 -25.05 -1.97 16.76
N ASN A 475 -25.01 -3.24 17.19
CA ASN A 475 -25.71 -3.68 18.40
C ASN A 475 -24.94 -3.25 19.67
N ASP A 476 -25.50 -3.51 20.85
CA ASP A 476 -24.87 -3.14 22.13
C ASP A 476 -23.47 -3.74 22.30
N PHE A 477 -23.22 -4.95 21.79
CA PHE A 477 -21.89 -5.55 21.85
C PHE A 477 -20.87 -4.74 21.03
N GLU A 478 -21.23 -4.34 19.80
CA GLU A 478 -20.37 -3.55 18.91
C GLU A 478 -20.16 -2.13 19.44
N LYS A 479 -21.21 -1.49 19.95
CA LYS A 479 -21.12 -0.17 20.60
C LYS A 479 -20.24 -0.22 21.85
N MET A 480 -20.34 -1.28 22.64
CA MET A 480 -19.45 -1.51 23.78
C MET A 480 -17.99 -1.71 23.36
N GLN A 481 -17.71 -2.37 22.22
CA GLN A 481 -16.34 -2.43 21.71
C GLN A 481 -15.81 -1.04 21.36
N ALA A 482 -16.63 -0.20 20.72
CA ALA A 482 -16.28 1.18 20.45
C ALA A 482 -16.04 1.99 21.75
N ALA A 483 -16.83 1.74 22.80
CA ALA A 483 -16.64 2.36 24.11
C ALA A 483 -15.32 1.97 24.79
N TRP A 484 -14.94 0.70 24.75
CA TRP A 484 -13.65 0.26 25.27
C TRP A 484 -12.47 0.86 24.51
N VAL A 485 -12.59 0.97 23.18
CA VAL A 485 -11.59 1.65 22.35
C VAL A 485 -11.54 3.14 22.67
N ALA A 486 -12.68 3.80 22.82
CA ALA A 486 -12.76 5.21 23.23
C ALA A 486 -12.04 5.45 24.57
N LEU A 487 -12.25 4.59 25.58
CA LEU A 487 -11.53 4.70 26.86
C LEU A 487 -10.02 4.52 26.70
N ARG A 488 -9.58 3.60 25.86
CA ARG A 488 -8.16 3.36 25.57
C ARG A 488 -7.49 4.59 24.94
N GLU A 489 -8.18 5.27 24.03
CA GLU A 489 -7.67 6.46 23.33
C GLU A 489 -7.84 7.75 24.15
N ALA A 490 -8.87 7.83 25.00
CA ALA A 490 -9.19 9.00 25.81
C ALA A 490 -8.04 9.46 26.71
N ARG A 491 -7.15 8.55 27.12
CA ARG A 491 -6.02 8.87 28.00
C ARG A 491 -4.98 9.84 27.43
N TYR A 492 -5.08 10.14 26.14
CA TYR A 492 -4.16 10.99 25.40
C TYR A 492 -4.74 12.35 25.04
N PHE A 493 -5.95 12.64 25.51
CA PHE A 493 -6.61 13.92 25.31
C PHE A 493 -6.69 14.67 26.64
N ASP A 494 -6.45 15.97 26.58
CA ASP A 494 -6.52 16.88 27.71
C ASP A 494 -7.86 17.62 27.66
N ASP A 495 -8.90 17.02 28.24
CA ASP A 495 -10.25 17.59 28.33
C ASP A 495 -10.85 17.26 29.71
N ASP A 496 -11.16 18.29 30.49
CA ASP A 496 -11.71 18.17 31.85
C ASP A 496 -12.99 17.31 31.92
N SER A 497 -13.78 17.28 30.85
CA SER A 497 -15.00 16.48 30.79
C SER A 497 -14.70 14.97 30.69
N LEU A 498 -13.51 14.57 30.21
CA LEU A 498 -13.05 13.17 30.25
C LEU A 498 -12.96 12.68 31.68
N ILE A 499 -12.35 13.47 32.56
CA ILE A 499 -12.13 13.11 33.97
C ILE A 499 -13.47 12.76 34.63
N THR A 500 -14.45 13.65 34.49
CA THR A 500 -15.77 13.48 35.13
C THR A 500 -16.50 12.25 34.59
N ARG A 501 -16.47 12.03 33.27
CA ARG A 501 -17.15 10.89 32.62
C ARG A 501 -16.50 9.56 32.98
N VAL A 502 -15.17 9.50 32.97
CA VAL A 502 -14.40 8.29 33.30
C VAL A 502 -14.58 7.93 34.77
N GLN A 503 -14.57 8.91 35.68
CA GLN A 503 -14.86 8.68 37.10
C GLN A 503 -16.25 8.11 37.34
N SER A 504 -17.28 8.61 36.63
CA SER A 504 -18.64 8.05 36.70
C SER A 504 -18.67 6.57 36.28
N ILE A 505 -18.03 6.24 35.16
CA ILE A 505 -17.93 4.86 34.67
C ILE A 505 -17.19 3.99 35.69
N GLN A 506 -16.04 4.44 36.20
CA GLN A 506 -15.26 3.72 37.21
C GLN A 506 -16.10 3.40 38.46
N GLN A 507 -16.84 4.39 38.98
CA GLN A 507 -17.69 4.20 40.15
C GLN A 507 -18.73 3.10 39.91
N LYS A 508 -19.33 3.07 38.72
CA LYS A 508 -20.29 2.02 38.35
C LYS A 508 -19.64 0.64 38.20
N PHE A 509 -18.43 0.55 37.66
CA PHE A 509 -17.70 -0.73 37.64
C PHE A 509 -17.38 -1.25 39.05
N VAL A 510 -17.00 -0.36 39.97
CA VAL A 510 -16.77 -0.71 41.39
C VAL A 510 -18.06 -1.18 42.06
N GLU A 511 -19.17 -0.48 41.84
CA GLU A 511 -20.50 -0.88 42.33
C GLU A 511 -20.88 -2.27 41.80
N TYR A 512 -20.77 -2.47 40.49
CA TYR A 512 -21.04 -3.75 39.84
C TYR A 512 -20.19 -4.89 40.41
N LYS A 513 -18.88 -4.67 40.60
CA LYS A 513 -17.99 -5.67 41.19
C LYS A 513 -18.39 -5.99 42.63
N SER A 514 -18.71 -4.99 43.45
CA SER A 514 -19.17 -5.18 44.83
C SER A 514 -20.45 -6.02 44.90
N ILE A 515 -21.47 -5.68 44.10
CA ILE A 515 -22.72 -6.45 44.02
C ILE A 515 -22.42 -7.88 43.53
N ARG A 516 -21.56 -8.04 42.53
CA ARG A 516 -21.19 -9.34 42.00
C ARG A 516 -20.51 -10.22 43.06
N ASP A 517 -19.56 -9.68 43.81
CA ASP A 517 -18.76 -10.42 44.78
C ASP A 517 -19.62 -10.94 45.96
N GLN A 518 -20.67 -10.20 46.34
CA GLN A 518 -21.67 -10.65 47.32
C GLN A 518 -22.51 -11.85 46.84
N GLN A 519 -22.59 -12.06 45.52
CA GLN A 519 -23.39 -13.12 44.89
C GLN A 519 -22.56 -14.36 44.52
N ILE A 520 -21.25 -14.36 44.78
CA ILE A 520 -20.38 -15.52 44.53
C ILE A 520 -20.67 -16.60 45.58
N PHE A 521 -20.84 -17.84 45.14
CA PHE A 521 -20.93 -18.99 46.04
C PHE A 521 -19.60 -19.14 46.79
N LEU A 522 -19.56 -18.80 48.08
CA LEU A 522 -18.49 -19.24 48.97
C LEU A 522 -18.75 -20.72 49.25
N HIS A 523 -17.82 -21.57 48.81
CA HIS A 523 -17.82 -22.98 49.19
C HIS A 523 -17.54 -23.16 50.67
#